data_AF-A0A661II17-F1
#
_entry.id   AF-A0A661II17-F1
#
_cell.length_a   1.000
_cell.length_b   1.000
_cell.length_c   1.000
_cell.angle_alpha   90.00
_cell.angle_beta   90.00
_cell.angle_gamma   90.00
#
_symmetry.space_group_name_H-M   'P 1'
#
loop_
_entity.id
_entity.type
_entity.pdbx_description
1 polymer ?
#
loop_
_entity_poly.entity_id
_entity_poly.type
_entity_poly.pdbx_seq_one_letter_code
_entity_poly.pdbx_strand_id
1 'polypeptide(L)' 'MAFDINNYLTEEKLETILVEVFGTVVRNKQFKPYRFRPDFRLDQEKIVVEFNGPNHFCDPNIISSDYHKKELIQSSG' A
#
# COMPACT_ATOMS: atom_id res chain seq x y z
N MET A 1 -21.51 -13.28 -15.64
CA MET A 1 -20.48 -12.30 -16.02
C MET A 1 -19.17 -13.05 -16.12
N ALA A 2 -18.49 -13.01 -17.27
CA ALA A 2 -17.14 -13.56 -17.36
C ALA A 2 -16.19 -12.64 -16.59
N PHE A 3 -15.41 -13.21 -15.67
CA PHE A 3 -14.37 -12.49 -14.93
C PHE A 3 -13.19 -12.27 -15.87
N ASP A 4 -12.98 -11.03 -16.32
CA ASP A 4 -11.76 -10.68 -17.06
C ASP A 4 -10.68 -10.22 -16.09
N ILE A 5 -9.79 -11.14 -15.73
CA ILE A 5 -8.66 -10.90 -14.83
C ILE A 5 -7.71 -9.80 -15.35
N ASN A 6 -7.73 -9.53 -16.67
CA ASN A 6 -6.86 -8.53 -17.30
C ASN A 6 -7.31 -7.09 -17.05
N ASN A 7 -8.55 -6.85 -16.62
CA ASN A 7 -9.04 -5.50 -16.33
C ASN A 7 -8.84 -5.04 -14.87
N TYR A 8 -8.39 -5.93 -13.98
CA TYR A 8 -8.17 -5.55 -12.58
C TYR A 8 -6.78 -4.95 -12.37
N LEU A 9 -6.70 -3.94 -11.50
CA LEU A 9 -5.44 -3.48 -10.94
C LEU A 9 -4.93 -4.55 -9.96
N THR A 10 -3.74 -5.07 -10.23
CA THR A 10 -3.01 -5.99 -9.36
C THR A 10 -1.74 -5.30 -8.87
N GLU A 11 -1.09 -5.82 -7.82
CA GLU A 11 0.21 -5.30 -7.37
C GLU A 11 1.23 -5.24 -8.51
N GLU A 12 1.30 -6.27 -9.36
CA GLU A 12 2.25 -6.32 -10.47
C GLU A 12 1.97 -5.26 -11.54
N LYS A 13 0.68 -5.00 -11.82
CA LYS A 13 0.29 -3.92 -12.73
C LYS A 13 0.58 -2.56 -12.12
N LEU A 14 0.34 -2.39 -10.83
CA LEU A 14 0.69 -1.17 -10.12
C LEU A 14 2.20 -0.94 -10.14
N GLU A 15 3.02 -1.98 -9.91
CA GLU A 15 4.48 -1.91 -10.01
C GLU A 15 4.91 -1.41 -11.40
N THR A 16 4.33 -1.99 -12.46
CA THR A 16 4.61 -1.59 -13.85
C THR A 16 4.30 -0.10 -14.06
N ILE A 17 3.12 0.35 -13.63
CA ILE A 17 2.70 1.75 -13.73
C ILE A 17 3.65 2.67 -12.95
N LEU A 18 4.03 2.30 -11.72
CA LEU A 18 4.92 3.10 -10.90
C LEU A 18 6.32 3.21 -11.52
N VAL A 19 6.83 2.14 -12.12
CA VAL A 19 8.11 2.14 -12.85
C VAL A 19 8.04 3.01 -14.10
N GLU A 20 6.93 2.99 -14.84
CA GLU A 20 6.74 3.86 -16.02
C GLU A 20 6.70 5.35 -15.65
N VAL A 21 6.10 5.70 -14.51
CA VAL A 21 5.92 7.10 -14.08
C VAL A 21 7.15 7.65 -13.36
N PHE A 22 7.78 6.85 -12.50
CA PHE A 22 8.83 7.31 -11.57
C PHE A 22 10.18 6.60 -11.76
N GLY A 23 10.26 5.63 -12.66
CA GLY A 23 11.48 4.87 -12.92
C GLY A 23 11.76 3.81 -11.85
N THR A 24 12.57 4.12 -10.85
CA THR A 24 13.02 3.11 -9.89
C THR A 24 12.03 2.94 -8.74
N VAL A 25 11.46 1.74 -8.64
CA VAL A 25 10.54 1.37 -7.56
C VAL A 25 11.15 0.25 -6.72
N VAL A 26 11.05 0.36 -5.41
CA VAL A 26 11.54 -0.64 -4.46
C VAL A 26 10.36 -1.37 -3.85
N ARG A 27 10.21 -2.66 -4.17
CA ARG A 27 9.13 -3.50 -3.66
C ARG A 27 9.47 -4.12 -2.30
N ASN A 28 8.46 -4.30 -1.45
CA ASN A 28 8.48 -5.23 -0.33
C ASN A 28 9.57 -4.97 0.73
N LYS A 29 9.98 -3.71 0.91
CA LYS A 29 11.11 -3.34 1.75
C LYS A 29 10.67 -2.75 3.09
N GLN A 30 11.01 -3.45 4.15
CA GLN A 30 10.84 -2.97 5.52
C GLN A 30 11.73 -1.75 5.77
N PHE A 31 11.17 -0.71 6.41
CA PHE A 31 11.98 0.37 6.96
C PHE A 31 12.69 -0.13 8.21
N LYS A 32 13.99 -0.46 8.18
CA LYS A 32 14.72 -0.78 9.42
C LYS A 32 14.85 0.48 10.28
N PRO A 33 14.63 0.44 11.62
CA PRO A 33 14.27 -0.71 12.46
C PRO A 33 12.75 -0.98 12.61
N TYR A 34 11.90 -0.19 11.97
CA TYR A 34 10.45 -0.27 12.06
C TYR A 34 9.87 -1.55 11.46
N ARG A 35 8.76 -2.05 12.01
CA ARG A 35 8.02 -3.20 11.45
C ARG A 35 7.24 -2.82 10.17
N PHE A 36 7.13 -1.53 9.89
CA PHE A 36 6.40 -1.03 8.72
C PHE A 36 7.09 -1.44 7.42
N ARG A 37 6.31 -2.08 6.55
CA ARG A 37 6.74 -2.64 5.27
C ARG A 37 5.71 -2.24 4.23
N PRO A 38 5.89 -1.10 3.55
CA PRO A 38 5.03 -0.74 2.45
C PRO A 38 5.21 -1.71 1.29
N ASP A 39 4.16 -1.82 0.47
CA ASP A 39 4.20 -2.62 -0.75
C ASP A 39 5.25 -2.06 -1.73
N PHE A 40 5.27 -0.73 -1.92
CA PHE A 40 6.24 -0.05 -2.77
C PHE A 40 6.82 1.21 -2.12
N ARG A 41 8.08 1.48 -2.44
CA ARG A 41 8.81 2.70 -2.08
C ARG A 41 9.40 3.36 -3.30
N LEU A 42 9.23 4.68 -3.36
CA LEU A 42 9.84 5.55 -4.35
C LEU A 42 10.76 6.52 -3.59
N ASP A 43 12.01 6.09 -3.44
CA ASP A 43 12.96 6.68 -2.49
C ASP A 43 13.38 8.10 -2.91
N GLN A 44 13.46 8.39 -4.21
CA GLN A 44 13.85 9.71 -4.72
C GLN A 44 12.75 10.75 -4.45
N GLU A 45 11.50 10.35 -4.63
CA GLU A 45 10.29 11.14 -4.47
C GLU A 45 9.85 11.22 -3.00
N LYS A 46 10.42 10.37 -2.14
CA LYS A 46 10.02 10.19 -0.73
C LYS A 46 8.56 9.76 -0.60
N ILE A 47 8.09 8.91 -1.51
CA ILE A 47 6.72 8.38 -1.55
C ILE A 47 6.71 6.91 -1.11
N VAL A 48 5.68 6.53 -0.35
CA VAL A 48 5.33 5.14 -0.06
C VAL A 48 3.96 4.84 -0.66
N VAL A 49 3.79 3.66 -1.23
CA VAL A 49 2.52 3.22 -1.83
C VAL A 49 2.11 1.89 -1.20
N GLU A 50 0.86 1.82 -0.76
CA GLU A 50 0.22 0.64 -0.22
C GLU A 50 -0.89 0.17 -1.17
N PHE A 51 -0.88 -1.11 -1.51
CA PHE A 51 -1.90 -1.77 -2.31
C PHE A 51 -2.88 -2.51 -1.39
N ASN A 52 -3.88 -1.78 -0.91
CA ASN A 52 -4.91 -2.34 -0.05
C ASN A 52 -5.95 -3.09 -0.87
N GLY A 53 -5.75 -4.39 -1.05
CA GLY A 53 -6.75 -5.27 -1.63
C GLY A 53 -8.02 -5.40 -0.76
N PRO A 54 -9.12 -5.98 -1.29
CA PRO A 54 -10.39 -6.12 -0.57
C PRO A 54 -10.25 -6.89 0.76
N ASN A 55 -9.29 -7.82 0.87
CA ASN A 55 -9.02 -8.52 2.13
C ASN A 55 -8.48 -7.59 3.23
N HIS A 56 -7.73 -6.54 2.88
CA HIS A 56 -7.25 -5.55 3.85
C HIS A 56 -8.42 -4.72 4.40
N PHE A 57 -9.38 -4.38 3.54
CA PHE A 57 -10.55 -3.59 3.93
C PHE A 57 -11.60 -4.40 4.69
N CYS A 58 -11.68 -5.70 4.44
CA CYS A 58 -12.69 -6.57 5.04
C CYS A 58 -12.20 -7.36 6.26
N ASP A 59 -10.90 -7.33 6.60
CA ASP A 59 -10.38 -7.98 7.81
C ASP A 59 -10.77 -7.14 9.06
N PRO A 60 -11.55 -7.70 10.00
CA PRO A 60 -12.00 -6.99 11.19
C PRO A 60 -10.85 -6.44 12.05
N ASN A 61 -9.70 -7.12 12.08
CA ASN A 61 -8.55 -6.68 12.88
C ASN A 61 -7.87 -5.45 12.27
N ILE A 62 -7.83 -5.39 10.93
CA ILE A 62 -7.24 -4.28 10.19
C ILE A 62 -8.14 -3.05 10.31
N ILE A 63 -9.46 -3.23 10.13
CA ILE A 63 -10.44 -2.17 10.33
C ILE A 63 -10.30 -1.55 11.74
N SER A 64 -10.29 -2.39 12.77
CA SER A 64 -10.17 -1.95 14.17
C SER A 64 -8.87 -1.16 14.43
N SER A 65 -7.74 -1.64 13.90
CA SER A 65 -6.44 -0.99 14.02
C SER A 65 -6.39 0.38 13.33
N ASP A 66 -7.00 0.51 12.15
CA ASP A 66 -7.01 1.76 11.40
C ASP A 66 -7.91 2.83 12.04
N TYR A 67 -9.04 2.44 12.64
CA TYR A 67 -9.84 3.37 13.44
C TYR A 67 -9.04 3.91 14.63
N HIS A 68 -8.34 3.05 15.35
CA HIS A 68 -7.54 3.46 16.50
C HIS A 68 -6.38 4.40 16.10
N LYS A 69 -5.71 4.13 14.96
CA LYS A 69 -4.69 5.05 14.43
C LYS A 69 -5.28 6.43 14.07
N LYS A 70 -6.47 6.47 13.48
CA LYS A 70 -7.15 7.74 13.16
C LYS A 70 -7.45 8.56 14.41
N GLU A 71 -7.95 7.93 15.46
CA GLU A 71 -8.23 8.59 16.74
C GLU A 71 -6.95 9.19 17.37
N LEU A 72 -5.84 8.47 17.31
CA LEU A 72 -4.55 8.96 17.81
C LEU A 72 -4.03 10.16 17.01
N ILE A 73 -4.13 10.14 15.69
CA ILE A 73 -3.72 11.26 14.83
C ILE A 73 -4.59 12.50 15.11
N GLN A 74 -5.90 12.32 15.29
CA GLN A 74 -6.83 13.43 15.57
C GLN A 74 -6.66 14.03 16.97
N SER A 75 -6.26 13.23 17.96
CA SER A 75 -6.02 13.70 19.33
C SER A 75 -4.63 14.30 19.56
N SER A 76 -3.69 14.06 18.65
CA SER A 76 -2.31 14.55 18.72
C SER A 76 -2.04 15.77 17.83
N GLY A 77 -3.03 16.24 17.08
CA GLY A 77 -3.00 17.47 16.28
C GLY A 77 -3.82 18.57 16.91
#